data_AF-A0A740VKT3-F1
#
_entry.id   AF-A0A740VKT3-F1
#
_cell.length_a   1.000
_cell.length_b   1.000
_cell.length_c   1.000
_cell.angle_alpha   90.00
_cell.angle_beta   90.00
_cell.angle_gamma   90.00
#
_symmetry.space_group_name_H-M   'P 1'
#
loop_
_entity.id
_entity.type
_entity.pdbx_description
1 polymer ?
#
loop_
_entity_poly.entity_id
_entity_poly.type
_entity_poly.pdbx_seq_one_letter_code
_entity_poly.pdbx_strand_id
1 'polypeptide(L)'
;MLKRMFLACYLLCVPYIALASGERTLSPDEVVSTFYHDYLVAEEMSDMESANDLSLKAMAKYTTEHLRNLRDNDDSGADYFVDAQDVCEEWKNNIGTKTVSANDHMALVNLKLGYGKGTSLYVVSLVKAGGKWMIDYVKPTFKGSIYCPQQAEGDN
;
A
#
# COMPACT_ATOMS: atom_id res chain seq x y z
N MET A 1 47.08 -0.23 62.50
CA MET A 1 46.30 -1.39 62.00
C MET A 1 45.04 -0.84 61.34
N LEU A 2 44.92 -0.97 60.00
CA LEU A 2 43.74 -0.51 59.28
C LEU A 2 43.24 -1.65 58.38
N LYS A 3 42.10 -2.24 58.75
CA LYS A 3 41.43 -3.32 58.01
C LYS A 3 40.87 -2.74 56.70
N ARG A 4 41.28 -3.29 55.57
CA ARG A 4 40.67 -3.01 54.25
C ARG A 4 39.37 -3.82 54.13
N MET A 5 38.23 -3.13 54.08
CA MET A 5 36.94 -3.70 53.67
C MET A 5 36.88 -3.70 52.14
N PHE A 6 36.78 -4.89 51.53
CA PHE A 6 36.41 -5.02 50.12
C PHE A 6 34.89 -5.08 50.03
N LEU A 7 34.28 -4.06 49.43
CA LEU A 7 32.86 -4.05 49.07
C LEU A 7 32.75 -4.50 47.61
N ALA A 8 32.25 -5.72 47.38
CA ALA A 8 32.00 -6.24 46.04
C ALA A 8 30.57 -5.87 45.60
N CYS A 9 30.44 -4.87 44.72
CA CYS A 9 29.19 -4.58 44.01
C CYS A 9 29.02 -5.57 42.87
N TYR A 10 28.20 -6.61 43.06
CA TYR A 10 27.70 -7.43 41.95
C TYR A 10 26.64 -6.64 41.18
N LEU A 11 27.06 -6.05 40.04
CA LEU A 11 26.16 -5.53 39.02
C LEU A 11 25.45 -6.71 38.36
N LEU A 12 24.21 -6.97 38.77
CA LEU A 12 23.30 -7.87 38.06
C LEU A 12 22.91 -7.22 36.73
N CYS A 13 23.67 -7.50 35.68
CA CYS A 13 23.27 -7.24 34.31
C CYS A 13 22.10 -8.17 33.96
N VAL A 14 20.88 -7.72 34.20
CA VAL A 14 19.68 -8.39 33.68
C VAL A 14 19.67 -8.16 32.16
N PRO A 15 19.75 -9.19 31.31
CA PRO A 15 19.62 -8.99 29.88
C PRO A 15 18.17 -8.60 29.59
N TYR A 16 17.98 -7.36 29.13
CA TYR A 16 16.74 -6.94 28.49
C TYR A 16 16.58 -7.77 27.20
N ILE A 17 15.83 -8.87 27.27
CA ILE A 17 15.33 -9.52 26.06
C ILE A 17 14.21 -8.62 25.55
N ALA A 18 14.57 -7.67 24.69
CA ALA A 18 13.60 -6.96 23.87
C ALA A 18 12.99 -7.99 22.90
N LEU A 19 11.79 -8.47 23.23
CA LEU A 19 10.93 -9.15 22.26
C LEU A 19 10.45 -8.10 21.26
N ALA A 20 11.29 -7.82 20.25
CA ALA A 20 10.83 -7.15 19.05
C ALA A 20 9.80 -8.08 18.40
N SER A 21 8.51 -7.78 18.59
CA SER A 21 7.44 -8.32 17.75
C SER A 21 7.83 -8.00 16.32
N GLY A 22 8.37 -8.98 15.59
CA GLY A 22 8.78 -8.81 14.21
C GLY A 22 7.55 -8.52 13.37
N GLU A 23 7.21 -7.24 13.22
CA GLU A 23 6.22 -6.82 12.24
C GLU A 23 6.66 -7.40 10.89
N ARG A 24 5.85 -8.29 10.34
CA ARG A 24 6.08 -8.87 9.02
C ARG A 24 6.21 -7.73 8.03
N THR A 25 7.40 -7.59 7.44
CA THR A 25 7.61 -6.64 6.35
C THR A 25 6.97 -7.22 5.10
N LEU A 26 5.97 -6.53 4.56
CA LEU A 26 5.32 -6.90 3.31
C LEU A 26 6.28 -6.73 2.14
N SER A 27 6.20 -7.60 1.14
CA SER A 27 6.85 -7.42 -0.15
C SER A 27 6.20 -6.27 -0.95
N PRO A 28 6.86 -5.74 -2.00
CA PRO A 28 6.26 -4.72 -2.86
C PRO A 28 4.90 -5.13 -3.44
N ASP A 29 4.78 -6.37 -3.92
CA ASP A 29 3.51 -6.91 -4.44
C ASP A 29 2.39 -6.95 -3.40
N GLU A 30 2.73 -7.32 -2.16
CA GLU A 30 1.78 -7.35 -1.04
C GLU A 30 1.37 -5.94 -0.61
N VAL A 31 2.30 -4.99 -0.58
CA VAL A 31 1.96 -3.58 -0.27
C VAL A 31 1.00 -3.02 -1.30
N VAL A 32 1.28 -3.18 -2.60
CA VAL A 32 0.41 -2.67 -3.67
C VAL A 32 -0.96 -3.35 -3.63
N SER A 33 -0.99 -4.68 -3.58
CA SER A 33 -2.26 -5.42 -3.57
C SER A 33 -3.12 -5.09 -2.34
N THR A 34 -2.50 -4.97 -1.17
CA THR A 34 -3.23 -4.65 0.08
C THR A 34 -3.71 -3.19 0.09
N PHE A 35 -2.90 -2.24 -0.37
CA PHE A 35 -3.32 -0.85 -0.51
C PHE A 35 -4.55 -0.73 -1.40
N TYR A 36 -4.51 -1.30 -2.61
CA TYR A 36 -5.63 -1.21 -3.55
C TYR A 36 -6.87 -1.94 -3.03
N HIS A 37 -6.72 -3.08 -2.35
CA HIS A 37 -7.86 -3.74 -1.71
C HIS A 37 -8.51 -2.84 -0.64
N ASP A 38 -7.71 -2.37 0.32
CA ASP A 38 -8.21 -1.54 1.43
C ASP A 38 -8.83 -0.23 0.92
N TYR A 39 -8.25 0.38 -0.12
CA TYR A 39 -8.75 1.60 -0.75
C TYR A 39 -10.06 1.36 -1.51
N LEU A 40 -10.12 0.36 -2.40
CA LEU A 40 -11.31 0.09 -3.22
C LEU A 40 -12.51 -0.38 -2.38
N VAL A 41 -12.27 -1.14 -1.31
CA VAL A 41 -13.34 -1.52 -0.38
C VAL A 41 -13.94 -0.30 0.31
N ALA A 42 -13.13 0.70 0.64
CA ALA A 42 -13.60 1.94 1.25
C ALA A 42 -14.46 2.77 0.28
N GLU A 43 -14.01 2.93 -0.97
CA GLU A 43 -14.73 3.69 -2.01
C GLU A 43 -16.12 3.13 -2.35
N GLU A 44 -16.36 1.84 -2.14
CA GLU A 44 -17.67 1.23 -2.38
C GLU A 44 -18.65 1.34 -1.20
N MET A 45 -18.22 1.89 -0.06
CA MET A 45 -19.09 2.01 1.11
C MET A 45 -20.17 3.08 0.88
N SER A 46 -21.41 2.74 1.19
CA SER A 46 -22.53 3.70 1.11
C SER A 46 -22.42 4.84 2.13
N ASP A 47 -21.73 4.59 3.25
CA ASP A 47 -21.46 5.60 4.27
C ASP A 47 -20.21 6.39 3.88
N MET A 48 -20.43 7.60 3.35
CA MET A 48 -19.38 8.47 2.82
C MET A 48 -18.36 8.90 3.88
N GLU A 49 -18.76 9.05 5.14
CA GLU A 49 -17.82 9.43 6.21
C GLU A 49 -16.86 8.28 6.50
N SER A 50 -17.41 7.07 6.68
CA SER A 50 -16.60 5.86 6.87
C SER A 50 -15.72 5.55 5.65
N ALA A 51 -16.24 5.74 4.43
CA ALA A 51 -15.50 5.57 3.18
C ALA A 51 -14.25 6.47 3.18
N ASN A 52 -14.46 7.78 3.39
CA ASN A 52 -13.39 8.76 3.42
C ASN A 52 -12.34 8.44 4.51
N ASP A 53 -12.76 8.10 5.72
CA ASP A 53 -11.85 7.78 6.83
C ASP A 53 -10.99 6.55 6.54
N LEU A 54 -11.58 5.51 5.94
CA LEU A 54 -10.86 4.29 5.57
C LEU A 54 -9.92 4.50 4.39
N SER A 55 -10.34 5.26 3.37
CA SER A 55 -9.46 5.65 2.25
C SER A 55 -8.27 6.47 2.74
N LEU A 56 -8.49 7.47 3.62
CA LEU A 56 -7.42 8.24 4.26
C LEU A 56 -6.48 7.37 5.09
N LYS A 57 -7.03 6.39 5.83
CA LYS A 57 -6.23 5.44 6.61
C LYS A 57 -5.37 4.55 5.72
N ALA A 58 -5.91 4.03 4.62
CA ALA A 58 -5.16 3.25 3.64
C ALA A 58 -4.03 4.10 3.03
N MET A 59 -4.35 5.31 2.59
CA MET A 59 -3.36 6.23 2.04
C MET A 59 -2.25 6.53 3.05
N ALA A 60 -2.58 6.91 4.28
CA ALA A 60 -1.59 7.21 5.32
C ALA A 60 -0.68 6.00 5.63
N LYS A 61 -1.23 4.79 5.57
CA LYS A 61 -0.52 3.55 5.90
C LYS A 61 0.47 3.11 4.81
N TYR A 62 0.09 3.23 3.54
CA TYR A 62 0.83 2.59 2.45
C TYR A 62 1.53 3.57 1.49
N THR A 63 1.24 4.88 1.54
CA THR A 63 1.80 5.88 0.61
C THR A 63 2.81 6.80 1.27
N THR A 64 3.75 7.34 0.48
CA THR A 64 4.63 8.42 0.93
C THR A 64 3.88 9.75 1.02
N GLU A 65 4.43 10.69 1.79
CA GLU A 65 3.93 12.07 1.80
C GLU A 65 4.07 12.73 0.42
N HIS A 66 5.15 12.41 -0.30
CA HIS A 66 5.37 12.86 -1.67
C HIS A 66 4.18 12.50 -2.58
N LEU A 67 3.76 11.22 -2.57
CA LEU A 67 2.63 10.77 -3.37
C LEU A 67 1.32 11.45 -2.98
N ARG A 68 1.08 11.63 -1.68
CA ARG A 68 -0.12 12.35 -1.21
C ARG A 68 -0.14 13.80 -1.69
N ASN A 69 1.00 14.47 -1.70
CA ASN A 69 1.11 15.81 -2.26
C ASN A 69 0.86 15.82 -3.77
N LEU A 70 1.33 14.82 -4.52
CA LEU A 70 1.01 14.70 -5.95
C LEU A 70 -0.49 14.56 -6.19
N ARG A 71 -1.17 13.72 -5.42
CA ARG A 71 -2.64 13.58 -5.44
C ARG A 71 -3.34 14.91 -5.12
N ASP A 72 -2.94 15.58 -4.05
CA ASP A 72 -3.61 16.81 -3.60
C ASP A 72 -3.45 17.98 -4.58
N ASN A 73 -2.47 17.90 -5.49
CA ASN A 73 -2.25 18.87 -6.55
C ASN A 73 -2.71 18.35 -7.93
N ASP A 74 -3.37 17.20 -7.99
CA ASP A 74 -3.94 16.69 -9.24
C ASP A 74 -5.24 17.43 -9.58
N ASP A 75 -5.28 18.01 -10.77
CA ASP A 75 -6.41 18.79 -11.29
C ASP A 75 -7.18 18.08 -12.40
N SER A 76 -6.93 16.77 -12.58
CA SER A 76 -7.55 15.97 -13.65
C SER A 76 -9.05 15.76 -13.43
N GLY A 77 -9.51 15.86 -12.18
CA GLY A 77 -10.87 15.52 -11.77
C GLY A 77 -11.16 14.02 -11.72
N ALA A 78 -10.17 13.16 -11.97
CA ALA A 78 -10.25 11.72 -11.77
C ALA A 78 -9.71 11.35 -10.38
N ASP A 79 -10.09 10.18 -9.87
CA ASP A 79 -9.39 9.58 -8.74
C ASP A 79 -7.93 9.31 -9.13
N TYR A 80 -6.99 9.79 -8.32
CA TYR A 80 -5.56 9.72 -8.63
C TYR A 80 -5.01 8.30 -8.71
N PHE A 81 -5.49 7.38 -7.87
CA PHE A 81 -4.92 6.03 -7.75
C PHE A 81 -5.46 5.07 -8.81
N VAL A 82 -6.67 5.32 -9.30
CA VAL A 82 -7.28 4.50 -10.35
C VAL A 82 -7.38 5.20 -11.69
N ASP A 83 -7.13 6.51 -11.74
CA ASP A 83 -7.23 7.36 -12.94
C ASP A 83 -8.59 7.15 -13.64
N ALA A 84 -9.67 7.21 -12.87
CA ALA A 84 -11.05 7.02 -13.32
C ALA A 84 -12.01 7.93 -12.55
N GLN A 85 -13.18 8.21 -13.13
CA GLN A 85 -14.25 8.96 -12.45
C GLN A 85 -15.09 8.06 -11.54
N ASP A 86 -15.27 6.80 -11.94
CA ASP A 86 -16.05 5.80 -11.21
C ASP A 86 -15.16 4.58 -10.91
N VAL A 87 -15.35 4.02 -9.71
CA VAL A 87 -14.74 2.75 -9.31
C VAL A 87 -15.64 1.59 -9.74
N CYS A 88 -15.05 0.59 -10.39
CA CYS A 88 -15.78 -0.60 -10.78
C CYS A 88 -15.81 -1.64 -9.64
N GLU A 89 -17.01 -2.13 -9.30
CA GLU A 89 -17.26 -3.02 -8.15
C GLU A 89 -16.38 -4.28 -8.15
N GLU A 90 -16.02 -4.77 -9.34
CA GLU A 90 -15.22 -5.97 -9.47
C GLU A 90 -13.74 -5.75 -9.17
N TRP A 91 -13.24 -4.51 -9.18
CA TRP A 91 -11.81 -4.22 -9.03
C TRP A 91 -11.26 -4.72 -7.70
N LYS A 92 -11.97 -4.56 -6.58
CA LYS A 92 -11.54 -5.02 -5.24
C LYS A 92 -11.24 -6.53 -5.20
N ASN A 93 -11.91 -7.31 -6.05
CA ASN A 93 -11.77 -8.76 -6.13
C ASN A 93 -10.82 -9.20 -7.25
N ASN A 94 -10.37 -8.28 -8.10
CA ASN A 94 -9.59 -8.57 -9.31
C ASN A 94 -8.31 -7.73 -9.37
N ILE A 95 -7.52 -7.83 -8.31
CA ILE A 95 -6.24 -7.13 -8.17
C ILE A 95 -5.11 -8.11 -8.52
N GLY A 96 -4.38 -7.81 -9.59
CA GLY A 96 -3.17 -8.54 -9.96
C GLY A 96 -1.94 -7.67 -9.77
N THR A 97 -0.95 -8.14 -9.02
CA THR A 97 0.34 -7.46 -8.87
C THR A 97 1.49 -8.33 -9.35
N LYS A 98 2.51 -7.69 -9.94
CA LYS A 98 3.76 -8.33 -10.31
C LYS A 98 4.93 -7.38 -10.21
N THR A 99 5.85 -7.65 -9.29
CA THR A 99 7.13 -6.94 -9.22
C THR A 99 7.92 -7.16 -10.51
N VAL A 100 8.24 -6.07 -11.20
CA VAL A 100 9.05 -6.05 -12.42
C VAL A 100 10.52 -5.94 -12.08
N SER A 101 10.85 -5.12 -11.09
CA SER A 101 12.21 -4.94 -10.58
C SER A 101 12.17 -4.49 -9.14
N ALA A 102 13.10 -4.97 -8.32
CA ALA A 102 13.29 -4.49 -6.96
C ALA A 102 14.78 -4.50 -6.59
N ASN A 103 15.18 -3.50 -5.81
CA ASN A 103 16.45 -3.48 -5.09
C ASN A 103 16.17 -3.12 -3.62
N ASP A 104 17.20 -2.79 -2.84
CA ASP A 104 17.03 -2.50 -1.40
C ASP A 104 16.29 -1.19 -1.09
N HIS A 105 16.15 -0.29 -2.07
CA HIS A 105 15.61 1.06 -1.89
C HIS A 105 14.34 1.31 -2.68
N MET A 106 14.20 0.71 -3.86
CA MET A 106 13.10 0.96 -4.79
C MET A 106 12.57 -0.33 -5.39
N ALA A 107 11.28 -0.35 -5.70
CA ALA A 107 10.63 -1.40 -6.45
C ALA A 107 9.66 -0.82 -7.48
N LEU A 108 9.52 -1.51 -8.61
CA LEU A 108 8.51 -1.25 -9.63
C LEU A 108 7.60 -2.46 -9.71
N VAL A 109 6.30 -2.22 -9.57
CA VAL A 109 5.24 -3.23 -9.58
C VAL A 109 4.27 -2.88 -10.69
N ASN A 110 3.97 -3.86 -11.55
CA ASN A 110 2.83 -3.76 -12.44
C ASN A 110 1.58 -4.12 -11.67
N LEU A 111 0.57 -3.25 -11.74
CA LEU A 111 -0.75 -3.47 -11.20
C LEU A 111 -1.75 -3.68 -12.34
N LYS A 112 -2.64 -4.65 -12.15
CA LYS A 112 -3.83 -4.87 -12.95
C LYS A 112 -5.06 -4.79 -12.05
N LEU A 113 -6.03 -3.95 -12.43
CA LEU A 113 -7.37 -3.92 -11.85
C LEU A 113 -8.36 -4.45 -12.89
N GLY A 114 -9.32 -5.25 -12.43
CA GLY A 114 -10.39 -5.77 -13.28
C GLY A 114 -9.95 -6.90 -14.23
N TYR A 115 -10.84 -7.21 -15.17
CA TYR A 115 -10.68 -8.29 -16.16
C TYR A 115 -11.37 -7.94 -17.47
N GLY A 116 -11.10 -8.73 -18.52
CA GLY A 116 -11.72 -8.57 -19.84
C GLY A 116 -11.56 -7.13 -20.37
N LYS A 117 -12.65 -6.57 -20.87
CA LYS A 117 -12.69 -5.18 -21.35
C LYS A 117 -12.59 -4.14 -20.23
N GLY A 118 -12.88 -4.49 -18.98
CA GLY A 118 -12.74 -3.60 -17.81
C GLY A 118 -11.34 -3.57 -17.21
N THR A 119 -10.34 -4.14 -17.89
CA THR A 119 -8.96 -4.20 -17.39
C THR A 119 -8.29 -2.83 -17.42
N SER A 120 -7.74 -2.39 -16.29
CA SER A 120 -6.86 -1.22 -16.18
C SER A 120 -5.48 -1.62 -15.67
N LEU A 121 -4.42 -1.09 -16.29
CA LEU A 121 -3.03 -1.42 -15.96
C LEU A 121 -2.25 -0.19 -15.53
N TYR A 122 -1.43 -0.35 -14.50
CA TYR A 122 -0.63 0.71 -13.91
C TYR A 122 0.79 0.24 -13.65
N VAL A 123 1.71 1.18 -13.66
CA VAL A 123 3.05 1.02 -13.08
C VAL A 123 3.06 1.76 -11.75
N VAL A 124 3.44 1.04 -10.70
CA VAL A 124 3.50 1.53 -9.33
C VAL A 124 4.94 1.50 -8.87
N SER A 125 5.48 2.65 -8.46
CA SER A 125 6.80 2.75 -7.84
C SER A 125 6.66 2.75 -6.33
N LEU A 126 7.54 2.01 -5.67
CA LEU A 126 7.66 1.99 -4.22
C LEU A 126 9.07 2.39 -3.81
N VAL A 127 9.16 3.08 -2.69
CA VAL A 127 10.41 3.36 -1.99
C VAL A 127 10.42 2.69 -0.63
N LYS A 128 11.60 2.35 -0.12
CA LYS A 128 11.76 1.79 1.21
C LYS A 128 12.03 2.91 2.23
N ALA A 129 11.07 3.19 3.11
CA ALA A 129 11.16 4.19 4.15
C ALA A 129 10.97 3.54 5.54
N GLY A 130 11.90 3.77 6.46
CA GLY A 130 11.85 3.16 7.80
C GLY A 130 11.85 1.62 7.77
N GLY A 131 12.47 1.01 6.76
CA GLY A 131 12.50 -0.44 6.55
C GLY A 131 11.23 -1.02 5.93
N LYS A 132 10.20 -0.20 5.65
CA LYS A 132 8.92 -0.61 5.06
C LYS A 132 8.81 -0.10 3.62
N TRP A 133 8.19 -0.89 2.75
CA TRP A 133 7.85 -0.46 1.41
C TRP A 133 6.65 0.49 1.45
N MET A 134 6.74 1.59 0.71
CA MET A 134 5.68 2.60 0.59
C MET A 134 5.52 2.99 -0.86
N ILE A 135 4.28 3.13 -1.32
CA ILE A 135 3.95 3.58 -2.67
C ILE A 135 4.31 5.06 -2.80
N ASP A 136 5.11 5.38 -3.82
CA ASP A 136 5.65 6.71 -4.03
C ASP A 136 5.18 7.33 -5.35
N TYR A 137 4.76 6.51 -6.31
CA TYR A 137 4.24 6.96 -7.59
C TYR A 137 3.31 5.93 -8.21
N VAL A 138 2.25 6.40 -8.86
CA VAL A 138 1.30 5.58 -9.63
C VAL A 138 1.17 6.19 -11.02
N LYS A 139 1.21 5.35 -12.05
CA LYS A 139 1.00 5.80 -13.42
C LYS A 139 0.14 4.83 -14.22
N PRO A 140 -0.96 5.30 -14.83
CA PRO A 140 -1.73 4.51 -15.79
C PRO A 140 -0.87 4.18 -17.01
N THR A 141 -0.96 2.94 -17.48
CA THR A 141 -0.27 2.47 -18.71
C THR A 141 -1.24 1.97 -19.76
N PHE A 142 -2.41 1.49 -19.33
CA PHE A 142 -3.50 1.09 -20.19
C PHE A 142 -4.82 1.25 -19.45
N LYS A 143 -5.83 1.78 -20.14
CA LYS A 143 -7.21 1.77 -19.68
C LYS A 143 -8.03 0.96 -20.67
N GLY A 144 -8.78 0.01 -20.14
CA GLY A 144 -9.81 -0.70 -20.89
C GLY A 144 -11.00 0.20 -21.19
N SER A 145 -12.14 -0.42 -21.43
CA SER A 145 -13.44 0.24 -21.51
C SER A 145 -13.65 1.20 -20.33
N ILE A 146 -14.22 2.36 -20.62
CA ILE A 146 -14.68 3.32 -19.59
C ILE A 146 -15.89 2.80 -18.80
N TYR A 147 -16.54 1.74 -19.29
CA TYR A 147 -17.67 1.10 -18.63
C TYR A 147 -17.21 -0.09 -17.80
N CYS A 148 -17.66 -0.12 -16.55
CA CYS A 148 -17.47 -1.27 -15.67
C CYS A 148 -18.18 -2.49 -16.25
N PRO A 149 -17.49 -3.64 -16.39
CA PRO A 149 -18.09 -4.85 -16.89
C PRO A 149 -19.21 -5.29 -15.94
N GLN A 150 -20.42 -5.44 -16.49
CA GLN A 150 -21.48 -6.10 -15.74
C GLN A 150 -21.12 -7.58 -15.60
N GLN A 151 -21.46 -8.16 -14.45
CA GLN A 151 -21.21 -9.55 -14.07
C GLN A 151 -22.02 -10.52 -14.97
N ALA A 152 -21.69 -10.57 -16.25
CA ALA A 152 -22.33 -11.36 -17.29
C ALA A 152 -21.53 -11.43 -18.63
N GLU A 153 -20.46 -10.65 -18.84
CA GLU A 153 -19.54 -10.91 -19.97
C GLU A 153 -18.56 -12.03 -19.59
N GLY A 154 -19.09 -13.22 -19.34
CA GLY A 154 -18.32 -14.45 -19.47
C GLY A 154 -17.89 -14.58 -20.93
N ASP A 155 -16.60 -14.86 -21.13
CA ASP A 155 -15.98 -15.09 -22.43
C ASP A 155 -16.86 -15.97 -23.33
N ASN A 156 -17.33 -15.40 -24.45
CA ASN A 156 -17.75 -16.14 -25.63
C ASN A 156 -16.64 -16.07 -26.68
#